data_AF-A0A9E3R0F2-F1
#
_entry.id   AF-A0A9E3R0F2-F1
#
_cell.length_a   1.000
_cell.length_b   1.000
_cell.length_c   1.000
_cell.angle_alpha   90.00
_cell.angle_beta   90.00
_cell.angle_gamma   90.00
#
_symmetry.space_group_name_H-M   'P 1'
#
loop_
_entity.id
_entity.type
_entity.pdbx_description
1 polymer ?
#
loop_
_entity_poly.entity_id
_entity_poly.type
_entity_poly.pdbx_seq_one_letter_code
_entity_poly.pdbx_strand_id
1 'polypeptide(L)'
;MRGIVNDVLERLLESSPAVSSTQLAKAAGISRQAAHKRLKQLVASGALRSSGKARAARYAWAQEKAPAVPLRQRLDVDSAGSLYRLSARLLLADVVSGEVTLDFTGVVDVGEEFLEEVFLVWAPAHPRVSLRVEHLPARFAPMLLGLAKAARAQGAGEAQAQAARS
;
A
#
# COMPACT_ATOMS: atom_id res chain seq x y z
N MET A 1 4.14 26.27 8.92
CA MET A 1 2.69 26.54 8.87
C MET A 1 2.15 26.05 7.54
N ARG A 2 1.42 24.92 7.51
CA ARG A 2 0.72 24.50 6.28
C ARG A 2 -0.53 25.38 6.13
N GLY A 3 -0.79 25.88 4.93
CA GLY A 3 -1.94 26.75 4.67
C GLY A 3 -3.21 25.94 4.45
N ILE A 4 -4.36 26.46 4.91
CA ILE A 4 -5.70 25.83 4.84
C ILE A 4 -6.00 25.25 3.44
N VAL A 5 -5.59 25.95 2.38
CA VAL A 5 -5.81 25.52 0.99
C VAL A 5 -5.06 24.23 0.65
N ASN A 6 -3.85 24.02 1.19
CA ASN A 6 -3.08 22.80 0.96
C ASN A 6 -3.73 21.61 1.67
N ASP A 7 -4.15 21.78 2.93
CA ASP A 7 -4.78 20.71 3.69
C ASP A 7 -6.09 20.24 3.02
N VAL A 8 -6.86 21.18 2.47
CA VAL A 8 -8.08 20.86 1.70
C VAL A 8 -7.73 20.14 0.40
N LEU A 9 -6.70 20.60 -0.32
CA LEU A 9 -6.25 19.95 -1.55
C LEU A 9 -5.78 18.51 -1.30
N GLU A 10 -5.01 18.29 -0.24
CA GLU A 10 -4.54 16.96 0.16
C GLU A 10 -5.72 16.03 0.44
N ARG A 11 -6.69 16.47 1.25
CA ARG A 11 -7.91 15.68 1.54
C ARG A 11 -8.71 15.34 0.28
N LEU A 12 -8.84 16.29 -0.66
CA LEU A 12 -9.54 16.04 -1.93
C LEU A 12 -8.81 15.02 -2.80
N LEU A 13 -7.49 15.06 -2.85
CA LEU A 13 -6.67 14.12 -3.63
C LEU A 13 -6.56 12.74 -2.95
N GLU A 14 -6.81 12.63 -1.65
CA GLU A 14 -6.94 11.34 -0.96
C GLU A 14 -8.29 10.68 -1.23
N SER A 15 -9.32 11.47 -1.46
CA SER A 15 -10.68 10.97 -1.74
C SER A 15 -10.96 10.79 -3.23
N SER A 16 -10.09 11.29 -4.11
CA SER A 16 -10.29 11.26 -5.57
C SER A 16 -8.96 11.31 -6.33
N PRO A 17 -8.83 10.58 -7.45
CA PRO A 17 -7.56 10.49 -8.18
C PRO A 17 -7.12 11.80 -8.85
N ALA A 18 -8.04 12.77 -9.01
CA ALA A 18 -7.74 14.09 -9.52
C ALA A 18 -8.77 15.12 -9.06
N VAL A 19 -8.35 16.39 -9.00
CA VAL A 19 -9.15 17.52 -8.52
C VAL A 19 -9.20 18.62 -9.57
N SER A 20 -10.35 19.29 -9.68
CA SER A 20 -10.53 20.49 -10.51
C SER A 20 -10.37 21.78 -9.71
N SER A 21 -10.11 22.90 -10.39
CA SER A 21 -10.04 24.23 -9.75
C SER A 21 -11.35 24.61 -9.05
N THR A 22 -12.50 24.21 -9.60
CA THR A 22 -13.83 24.45 -9.00
C THR A 22 -14.02 23.66 -7.71
N GLN A 23 -13.61 22.38 -7.68
CA GLN A 23 -13.71 21.55 -6.47
C GLN A 23 -12.85 22.11 -5.34
N LEU A 24 -11.59 22.48 -5.64
CA LEU A 24 -10.71 23.09 -4.64
C LEU A 24 -11.27 24.43 -4.14
N ALA A 25 -11.77 25.28 -5.04
CA ALA A 25 -12.38 26.56 -4.67
C ALA A 25 -13.57 26.40 -3.73
N LYS A 26 -14.49 25.48 -4.06
CA LYS A 26 -15.68 25.19 -3.25
C LYS A 26 -15.31 24.61 -1.88
N ALA A 27 -14.36 23.68 -1.83
CA ALA A 27 -13.97 23.01 -0.60
C ALA A 27 -13.13 23.90 0.33
N ALA A 28 -12.29 24.77 -0.22
CA ALA A 28 -11.43 25.66 0.56
C ALA A 28 -12.06 27.03 0.86
N GLY A 29 -13.26 27.31 0.34
CA GLY A 29 -13.94 28.60 0.52
C GLY A 29 -13.21 29.77 -0.14
N ILE A 30 -12.45 29.52 -1.22
CA ILE A 30 -11.65 30.53 -1.93
C ILE A 30 -12.19 30.81 -3.33
N SER A 31 -11.75 31.91 -3.94
CA SER A 31 -12.10 32.21 -5.34
C SER A 31 -11.49 31.18 -6.30
N ARG A 32 -12.17 30.93 -7.43
CA ARG A 32 -11.66 30.05 -8.49
C ARG A 32 -10.31 30.49 -9.04
N GLN A 33 -10.07 31.81 -9.10
CA GLN A 33 -8.79 32.38 -9.55
C GLN A 33 -7.65 32.06 -8.55
N ALA A 34 -7.92 32.16 -7.24
CA ALA A 34 -6.95 31.79 -6.22
C ALA A 34 -6.63 30.28 -6.25
N ALA A 35 -7.66 29.43 -6.40
CA ALA A 35 -7.48 27.99 -6.56
C ALA A 35 -6.65 27.65 -7.81
N HIS A 36 -6.97 28.27 -8.96
CA HIS A 36 -6.23 28.05 -10.20
C HIS A 36 -4.77 28.51 -10.11
N LYS A 37 -4.51 29.68 -9.50
CA LYS A 37 -3.15 30.18 -9.25
C LYS A 37 -2.36 29.20 -8.39
N ARG A 38 -2.96 28.67 -7.32
CA ARG A 38 -2.29 27.71 -6.43
C ARG A 38 -1.96 26.40 -7.15
N LEU A 39 -2.92 25.84 -7.90
CA LEU A 39 -2.73 24.62 -8.67
C LEU A 39 -1.63 24.80 -9.74
N LYS A 40 -1.60 25.94 -10.45
CA LYS A 40 -0.51 26.25 -11.39
C LYS A 40 0.86 26.34 -10.71
N GLN A 41 0.95 26.96 -9.53
CA GLN A 41 2.21 27.02 -8.79
C GLN A 41 2.71 25.63 -8.41
N LEU A 42 1.81 24.75 -7.97
CA LEU A 42 2.15 23.37 -7.61
C LEU A 42 2.50 22.50 -8.82
N VAL A 43 1.92 22.78 -9.99
CA VAL A 43 2.37 22.15 -11.24
C VAL A 43 3.75 22.65 -11.65
N ALA A 44 3.99 23.96 -11.56
CA ALA A 44 5.28 24.55 -11.89
C ALA A 44 6.40 24.08 -10.95
N SER A 45 6.10 23.79 -9.68
CA SER A 45 7.04 23.24 -8.72
C SER A 45 7.20 21.72 -8.82
N GLY A 46 6.53 21.06 -9.77
CA GLY A 46 6.58 19.61 -9.94
C GLY A 46 5.88 18.80 -8.85
N ALA A 47 5.01 19.42 -8.03
CA ALA A 47 4.23 18.71 -7.01
C ALA A 47 2.96 18.08 -7.60
N LEU A 48 2.37 18.71 -8.62
CA LEU A 48 1.19 18.20 -9.32
C LEU A 48 1.44 18.06 -10.83
N ARG A 49 0.72 17.14 -11.46
CA ARG A 49 0.55 17.06 -12.92
C ARG A 49 -0.83 17.58 -13.30
N SER A 50 -0.91 18.25 -14.44
CA SER A 50 -2.19 18.67 -15.04
C SER A 50 -2.51 17.76 -16.23
N SER A 51 -3.75 17.28 -16.32
CA SER A 51 -4.29 16.53 -17.47
C SER A 51 -5.55 17.20 -18.02
N GLY A 52 -5.76 17.13 -19.33
CA GLY A 52 -6.90 17.79 -20.00
C GLY A 52 -6.66 19.26 -20.36
N LYS A 53 -7.58 19.84 -21.15
CA LYS A 53 -7.49 21.22 -21.66
C LYS A 53 -8.61 22.11 -21.12
N ALA A 54 -8.29 23.38 -20.87
CA ALA A 54 -9.23 24.43 -20.46
C ALA A 54 -10.14 24.01 -19.28
N ARG A 55 -11.45 23.88 -19.51
CA ARG A 55 -12.45 23.54 -18.47
C ARG A 55 -12.39 22.08 -18.04
N ALA A 56 -11.75 21.22 -18.83
CA ALA A 56 -11.53 19.81 -18.51
C ALA A 56 -10.19 19.56 -17.79
N ALA A 57 -9.48 20.63 -17.38
CA ALA A 57 -8.22 20.51 -16.65
C ALA A 57 -8.42 19.85 -15.29
N ARG A 58 -7.66 18.78 -15.04
CA ARG A 58 -7.63 17.98 -13.82
C ARG A 58 -6.21 17.95 -13.28
N TYR A 59 -6.07 18.03 -11.97
CA TYR A 59 -4.79 18.08 -11.29
C TYR A 59 -4.65 16.86 -10.38
N ALA A 60 -3.51 16.19 -10.45
CA ALA A 60 -3.17 15.01 -9.65
C ALA A 60 -1.73 15.12 -9.15
N TRP A 61 -1.31 14.31 -8.19
CA TRP A 61 0.09 14.27 -7.73
C TRP A 61 1.05 14.00 -8.90
N ALA A 62 2.16 14.74 -8.97
CA ALA A 62 3.15 14.56 -10.03
C ALA A 62 3.92 13.25 -9.85
N GLN A 63 4.43 13.03 -8.64
CA GLN A 63 4.93 11.74 -8.19
C GLN A 63 3.73 10.86 -7.84
N GLU A 64 3.78 9.57 -8.15
CA GLU A 64 2.87 8.60 -7.54
C GLU A 64 3.04 8.71 -6.03
N LYS A 65 2.12 9.42 -5.34
CA LYS A 65 1.82 9.11 -3.94
C LYS A 65 1.35 7.65 -4.03
N ALA A 66 2.20 6.73 -3.56
CA ALA A 66 2.06 5.28 -3.76
C ALA A 66 0.58 4.88 -3.83
N PRO A 67 0.17 4.14 -4.87
CA PRO A 67 -1.24 3.97 -5.18
C PRO A 67 -2.02 3.50 -3.95
N ALA A 68 -3.07 4.25 -3.61
CA ALA A 68 -4.13 3.71 -2.80
C ALA A 68 -4.68 2.49 -3.56
N VAL A 69 -4.53 1.31 -2.94
CA VAL A 69 -4.71 -0.05 -3.49
C VAL A 69 -3.52 -0.51 -4.34
N PRO A 70 -2.73 -1.52 -3.89
CA PRO A 70 -1.76 -2.10 -4.79
C PRO A 70 -2.48 -2.97 -5.82
N LEU A 71 -2.02 -2.78 -7.05
CA LEU A 71 -1.93 -3.80 -8.09
C LEU A 71 -1.64 -5.16 -7.47
N ARG A 72 -2.23 -6.23 -8.00
CA ARG A 72 -1.79 -7.60 -7.68
C ARG A 72 -0.27 -7.66 -7.88
N GLN A 73 0.49 -7.67 -6.80
CA GLN A 73 1.95 -7.74 -6.86
C GLN A 73 2.32 -9.22 -6.83
N ARG A 74 2.84 -9.73 -7.95
CA ARG A 74 3.51 -11.03 -8.00
C ARG A 74 4.96 -10.78 -7.65
N LEU A 75 5.41 -11.41 -6.58
CA LEU A 75 6.79 -11.33 -6.15
C LEU A 75 7.47 -12.66 -6.45
N ASP A 76 8.52 -12.59 -7.26
CA ASP A 76 9.40 -13.72 -7.56
C ASP A 76 10.42 -13.89 -6.43
N VAL A 77 10.33 -15.00 -5.72
CA VAL A 77 11.18 -15.31 -4.56
C VAL A 77 12.56 -15.83 -5.00
N ASP A 78 12.74 -16.32 -6.24
CA ASP A 78 14.02 -16.84 -6.73
C ASP A 78 15.05 -15.71 -6.92
N SER A 79 14.59 -14.56 -7.43
CA SER A 79 15.42 -13.34 -7.57
C SER A 79 15.83 -12.71 -6.22
N ALA A 80 15.03 -12.93 -5.17
CA ALA A 80 15.30 -12.43 -3.82
C ALA A 80 16.09 -13.44 -2.96
N GLY A 81 15.91 -14.73 -3.21
CA GLY A 81 16.43 -15.83 -2.39
C GLY A 81 17.84 -16.30 -2.76
N SER A 82 18.33 -16.04 -3.98
CA SER A 82 19.63 -16.59 -4.43
C SER A 82 20.85 -16.00 -3.70
N LEU A 83 20.73 -14.83 -3.06
CA LEU A 83 21.88 -14.14 -2.44
C LEU A 83 21.71 -13.70 -0.97
N TYR A 84 20.50 -13.62 -0.41
CA TYR A 84 20.34 -13.04 0.93
C TYR A 84 19.25 -13.70 1.76
N ARG A 85 19.51 -13.78 3.07
CA ARG A 85 18.52 -13.89 4.15
C ARG A 85 17.60 -12.65 4.12
N LEU A 86 16.84 -12.47 3.05
CA LEU A 86 15.97 -11.32 2.87
C LEU A 86 14.78 -11.49 3.81
N SER A 87 14.74 -10.66 4.86
CA SER A 87 13.63 -10.61 5.81
C SER A 87 12.33 -10.24 5.09
N ALA A 88 11.22 -10.83 5.53
CA ALA A 88 9.88 -10.54 5.03
C ALA A 88 9.60 -9.03 5.04
N ARG A 89 10.10 -8.33 6.07
CA ARG A 89 9.98 -6.89 6.22
C ARG A 89 10.61 -6.10 5.08
N LEU A 90 11.78 -6.52 4.60
CA LEU A 90 12.47 -5.83 3.48
C LEU A 90 11.74 -6.08 2.16
N LEU A 91 11.27 -7.32 1.99
CA LEU A 91 10.60 -7.77 0.78
C LEU A 91 9.21 -7.13 0.60
N LEU A 92 8.53 -6.82 1.72
CA LEU A 92 7.15 -6.34 1.74
C LEU A 92 7.03 -4.92 2.29
N ALA A 93 8.12 -4.15 2.35
CA ALA A 93 8.19 -2.84 3.02
C ALA A 93 7.15 -1.83 2.51
N ASP A 94 6.84 -1.86 1.21
CA ASP A 94 5.92 -0.92 0.57
C ASP A 94 4.49 -1.47 0.41
N VAL A 95 4.23 -2.68 0.90
CA VAL A 95 2.91 -3.33 0.82
C VAL A 95 2.05 -2.91 2.01
N VAL A 96 1.05 -2.06 1.74
CA VAL A 96 0.19 -1.49 2.79
C VAL A 96 -1.24 -2.04 2.82
N SER A 97 -1.72 -2.65 1.72
CA SER A 97 -3.07 -3.25 1.62
C SER A 97 -3.14 -4.15 0.38
N GLY A 98 -4.29 -4.76 0.07
CA GLY A 98 -4.50 -5.45 -1.22
C GLY A 98 -4.06 -6.91 -1.25
N GLU A 99 -3.98 -7.49 -2.45
CA GLU A 99 -3.64 -8.91 -2.64
C GLU A 99 -2.20 -9.04 -3.16
N VAL A 100 -1.37 -9.80 -2.43
CA VAL A 100 0.02 -10.09 -2.78
C VAL A 100 0.19 -11.58 -3.02
N THR A 101 0.75 -11.93 -4.18
CA THR A 101 1.10 -13.31 -4.52
C THR A 101 2.60 -13.50 -4.34
N LEU A 102 2.96 -14.38 -3.41
CA LEU A 102 4.32 -14.89 -3.24
C LEU A 102 4.48 -16.11 -4.16
N ASP A 103 5.25 -15.95 -5.23
CA ASP A 103 5.51 -17.00 -6.20
C ASP A 103 6.91 -17.58 -6.00
N PHE A 104 6.94 -18.87 -5.68
CA PHE A 104 8.17 -19.62 -5.42
C PHE A 104 8.65 -20.41 -6.66
N THR A 105 8.18 -20.07 -7.85
CA THR A 105 8.69 -20.64 -9.10
C THR A 105 10.21 -20.49 -9.16
N GLY A 106 10.94 -21.56 -9.44
CA GLY A 106 12.42 -21.55 -9.49
C GLY A 106 13.11 -21.66 -8.12
N VAL A 107 12.40 -21.44 -7.01
CA VAL A 107 12.98 -21.52 -5.66
C VAL A 107 13.29 -22.97 -5.31
N VAL A 108 14.58 -23.29 -5.26
CA VAL A 108 15.06 -24.59 -4.81
C VAL A 108 14.99 -24.69 -3.30
N ASP A 109 15.33 -23.61 -2.57
CA ASP A 109 15.30 -23.54 -1.10
C ASP A 109 14.90 -22.20 -0.48
N VAL A 110 14.20 -22.25 0.64
CA VAL A 110 13.79 -21.09 1.44
C VAL A 110 13.91 -21.43 2.92
N GLY A 111 14.49 -20.51 3.71
CA GLY A 111 14.66 -20.71 5.14
C GLY A 111 13.32 -20.75 5.89
N GLU A 112 13.24 -21.60 6.91
CA GLU A 112 12.11 -21.70 7.81
C GLU A 112 11.77 -20.35 8.47
N GLU A 113 12.80 -19.65 8.95
CA GLU A 113 12.73 -18.33 9.59
C GLU A 113 12.05 -17.28 8.70
N PHE A 114 12.22 -17.36 7.38
CA PHE A 114 11.58 -16.44 6.44
C PHE A 114 10.05 -16.65 6.42
N LEU A 115 9.61 -17.90 6.33
CA LEU A 115 8.18 -18.22 6.30
C LEU A 115 7.52 -17.86 7.63
N GLU A 116 8.19 -18.11 8.75
CA GLU A 116 7.73 -17.66 10.06
C GLU A 116 7.60 -16.14 10.13
N GLU A 117 8.60 -15.39 9.66
CA GLU A 117 8.53 -13.94 9.66
C GLU A 117 7.38 -13.42 8.78
N VAL A 118 7.17 -14.00 7.59
CA VAL A 118 6.04 -13.64 6.72
C VAL A 118 4.71 -13.90 7.41
N PHE A 119 4.48 -15.11 7.93
CA PHE A 119 3.15 -15.56 8.34
C PHE A 119 2.81 -15.31 9.81
N LEU A 120 3.79 -15.27 10.70
CA LEU A 120 3.59 -15.08 12.15
C LEU A 120 3.89 -13.65 12.60
N VAL A 121 4.69 -12.88 11.86
CA VAL A 121 5.04 -11.51 12.24
C VAL A 121 4.44 -10.49 11.29
N TRP A 122 4.73 -10.59 10.00
CA TRP A 122 4.34 -9.58 9.04
C TRP A 122 2.85 -9.62 8.72
N ALA A 123 2.28 -10.79 8.37
CA ALA A 123 0.88 -10.89 7.99
C ALA A 123 -0.11 -10.47 9.09
N PRO A 124 0.06 -10.87 10.38
CA PRO A 124 -0.79 -10.39 11.46
C PRO A 124 -0.72 -8.88 11.66
N ALA A 125 0.47 -8.28 11.49
CA ALA A 125 0.66 -6.83 11.56
C ALA A 125 0.04 -6.07 10.37
N HIS A 126 -0.30 -6.76 9.28
CA HIS A 126 -0.84 -6.17 8.05
C HIS A 126 -2.20 -6.78 7.67
N PRO A 127 -3.26 -6.64 8.51
CA PRO A 127 -4.56 -7.30 8.30
C PRO A 127 -5.33 -6.82 7.06
N ARG A 128 -4.86 -5.75 6.41
CA ARG A 128 -5.42 -5.22 5.15
C ARG A 128 -4.80 -5.85 3.91
N VAL A 129 -3.85 -6.78 4.09
CA VAL A 129 -3.17 -7.50 3.01
C VAL A 129 -3.61 -8.95 3.01
N SER A 130 -4.05 -9.43 1.85
CA SER A 130 -4.33 -10.84 1.60
C SER A 130 -3.12 -11.47 0.90
N LEU A 131 -2.47 -12.41 1.55
CA LEU A 131 -1.35 -13.16 0.97
C LEU A 131 -1.85 -14.41 0.23
N ARG A 132 -1.34 -14.64 -0.97
CA ARG A 132 -1.43 -15.92 -1.69
C ARG A 132 -0.05 -16.51 -1.88
N VAL A 133 0.02 -17.83 -1.80
CA VAL A 133 1.24 -18.60 -2.04
C VAL A 133 1.05 -19.42 -3.29
N GLU A 134 1.98 -19.31 -4.23
CA GLU A 134 2.03 -20.09 -5.47
C GLU A 134 3.37 -20.82 -5.59
N HIS A 135 3.35 -22.03 -6.14
CA HIS A 135 4.55 -22.85 -6.43
C HIS A 135 5.49 -23.12 -5.25
N LEU A 136 4.99 -23.10 -4.00
CA LEU A 136 5.79 -23.44 -2.81
C LEU A 136 6.39 -24.86 -2.94
N PRO A 137 7.70 -25.05 -2.66
CA PRO A 137 8.30 -26.37 -2.69
C PRO A 137 7.59 -27.33 -1.73
N ALA A 138 7.24 -28.52 -2.21
CA ALA A 138 6.36 -29.47 -1.50
C ALA A 138 6.83 -29.84 -0.08
N ARG A 139 8.15 -29.81 0.18
CA ARG A 139 8.72 -30.10 1.51
C ARG A 139 8.29 -29.11 2.60
N PHE A 140 7.86 -27.91 2.23
CA PHE A 140 7.36 -26.89 3.18
C PHE A 140 5.86 -26.97 3.42
N ALA A 141 5.12 -27.83 2.71
CA ALA A 141 3.68 -27.97 2.91
C ALA A 141 3.29 -28.33 4.36
N PRO A 142 3.98 -29.24 5.07
CA PRO A 142 3.68 -29.54 6.48
C PRO A 142 3.88 -28.32 7.38
N MET A 143 4.92 -27.54 7.12
CA MET A 143 5.22 -26.31 7.87
C MET A 143 4.13 -25.26 7.66
N LEU A 144 3.72 -25.02 6.41
CA LEU A 144 2.69 -24.03 6.08
C LEU A 144 1.35 -24.31 6.79
N LEU A 145 0.97 -25.59 6.91
CA LEU A 145 -0.22 -26.00 7.66
C LEU A 145 -0.10 -25.66 9.15
N GLY A 146 1.09 -25.86 9.73
CA GLY A 146 1.41 -25.46 11.11
C GLY A 146 1.29 -23.95 11.32
N LEU A 147 1.89 -23.16 10.42
CA LEU A 147 1.84 -21.70 10.46
C LEU A 147 0.41 -21.16 10.31
N ALA A 148 -0.38 -21.70 9.37
CA ALA A 148 -1.76 -21.29 9.18
C ALA A 148 -2.64 -21.58 10.42
N LYS A 149 -2.37 -22.69 11.11
CA LYS A 149 -3.02 -23.03 12.38
C LYS A 149 -2.61 -22.05 13.50
N ALA A 150 -1.32 -21.72 13.59
CA ALA A 150 -0.79 -20.77 14.57
C ALA A 150 -1.35 -19.35 14.36
N ALA A 151 -1.37 -18.85 13.12
CA ALA A 151 -1.90 -17.53 12.78
C ALA A 151 -3.39 -17.39 13.14
N ARG A 152 -4.21 -18.44 12.90
CA ARG A 152 -5.62 -18.47 13.31
C ARG A 152 -5.80 -18.44 14.83
N ALA A 153 -4.93 -19.12 15.58
CA ALA A 153 -4.96 -19.10 17.04
C ALA A 153 -4.60 -17.71 17.61
N GLN A 154 -3.62 -17.02 17.01
CA GLN A 154 -3.22 -15.67 17.42
C GLN A 154 -4.31 -14.62 17.13
N GLY A 155 -4.93 -14.66 15.94
CA GLY A 155 -6.03 -13.75 15.61
C GLY A 155 -7.27 -13.91 16.50
N ALA A 156 -7.55 -15.13 16.97
CA ALA A 156 -8.63 -15.38 17.94
C ALA A 156 -8.32 -14.81 19.33
N GLY A 157 -7.05 -14.86 19.76
CA GLY A 157 -6.60 -14.31 21.03
C GLY A 157 -6.62 -12.77 21.06
N GLU A 158 -6.20 -12.11 19.98
CA GLU A 158 -6.25 -10.65 19.88
C GLU A 158 -7.67 -10.11 19.83
N ALA A 159 -8.59 -10.77 19.11
CA ALA A 159 -10.00 -10.38 19.07
C ALA A 159 -10.67 -10.46 20.45
N GLN A 160 -10.33 -11.47 21.26
CA GLN A 160 -10.81 -11.60 22.64
C GLN A 160 -10.17 -10.59 23.60
N ALA A 161 -8.88 -10.29 23.43
CA ALA A 161 -8.17 -9.30 24.25
C ALA A 161 -8.64 -7.85 23.96
N GLN A 162 -9.04 -7.55 22.72
CA GLN A 162 -9.60 -6.26 22.32
C GLN A 162 -11.02 -6.07 22.88
N ALA A 163 -11.85 -7.12 22.88
CA ALA A 163 -13.21 -7.09 23.42
C ALA A 163 -13.27 -6.98 24.95
N ALA A 164 -12.25 -7.46 25.67
CA ALA A 164 -12.16 -7.34 27.13
C ALA A 164 -11.64 -5.96 27.61
N ARG A 165 -11.21 -5.09 26.68
CA ARG A 165 -10.71 -3.74 26.96
C ARG A 165 -11.69 -2.62 26.59
N SER A 166 -12.87 -2.97 26.09
CA SER A 166 -13.99 -2.08 25.72
C SER A 166 -15.18 -2.32 26.64
#